data_AF-A0A7Z0WF49-F1
#
_entry.id   AF-A0A7Z0WF49-F1
#
_cell.length_a   1.000
_cell.length_b   1.000
_cell.length_c   1.000
_cell.angle_alpha   90.00
_cell.angle_beta   90.00
_cell.angle_gamma   90.00
#
_symmetry.space_group_name_H-M   'P 1'
#
loop_
_entity.id
_entity.type
_entity.pdbx_description
1 polymer ?
#
loop_
_entity_poly.entity_id
_entity_poly.type
_entity_poly.pdbx_seq_one_letter_code
_entity_poly.pdbx_strand_id
1 'polypeptide(L)'
;MTSHSTSGGVAAPEGYTTDTDQMGSSGRTINNAAEDAQDEVEDLSQTELSAQEFGTAHSEKHGDYSAAIQLLGEGATAMCTNLISFAGQLGGAGQSYASEEASATSTVTASGSDL
;
A
#
# COMPACT_ATOMS: atom_id res chain seq x y z
N MET A 1 -31.05 -46.87 13.30
CA MET A 1 -30.06 -46.48 14.33
C MET A 1 -29.23 -45.37 13.74
N THR A 2 -29.54 -44.13 14.11
CA THR A 2 -28.82 -42.91 13.71
C THR A 2 -27.67 -42.70 14.69
N SER A 3 -26.41 -42.87 14.26
CA SER A 3 -25.25 -42.38 15.01
C SER A 3 -24.77 -41.07 14.39
N HIS A 4 -25.10 -39.98 15.06
CA HIS A 4 -24.36 -38.72 14.92
C HIS A 4 -22.99 -38.92 15.57
N SER A 5 -21.92 -38.85 14.78
CA SER A 5 -20.57 -38.61 15.32
C SER A 5 -20.24 -37.15 15.10
N THR A 6 -20.45 -36.36 16.15
CA THR A 6 -20.04 -34.97 16.27
C THR A 6 -18.52 -34.95 16.40
N SER A 7 -17.81 -34.74 15.29
CA SER A 7 -16.36 -34.53 15.27
C SER A 7 -16.06 -33.18 15.91
N GLY A 8 -15.56 -33.22 17.14
CA GLY A 8 -15.26 -32.06 17.98
C GLY A 8 -13.95 -31.38 17.59
N GLY A 9 -13.93 -30.74 16.43
CA GLY A 9 -13.03 -29.63 16.15
C GLY A 9 -13.87 -28.36 16.11
N VAL A 10 -13.68 -27.42 17.04
CA VAL A 10 -14.26 -26.09 16.88
C VAL A 10 -13.59 -25.46 15.65
N ALA A 11 -14.34 -25.35 14.55
CA ALA A 11 -13.90 -24.54 13.43
C ALA A 11 -13.56 -23.14 13.97
N ALA A 12 -12.45 -22.56 13.50
CA ALA A 12 -12.13 -21.17 13.81
C ALA A 12 -13.38 -20.31 13.51
N PRO A 13 -13.81 -19.41 14.42
CA PRO A 13 -14.98 -18.58 14.18
C PRO A 13 -14.85 -17.89 12.82
N GLU A 14 -15.89 -17.97 11.97
CA GLU A 14 -15.96 -17.17 10.75
C GLU A 14 -15.78 -15.70 11.13
N GLY A 15 -14.60 -15.15 10.86
CA GLY A 15 -14.21 -13.81 11.32
C GLY A 15 -12.77 -13.65 11.80
N TYR A 16 -12.02 -14.75 12.05
CA TYR A 16 -10.57 -14.70 12.31
C TYR A 16 -9.70 -14.88 11.07
N THR A 17 -10.29 -15.07 9.89
CA THR A 17 -9.55 -14.94 8.64
C THR A 17 -9.27 -13.47 8.43
N THR A 18 -8.08 -13.01 8.79
CA THR A 18 -7.55 -11.74 8.27
C THR A 18 -7.79 -11.75 6.76
N ASP A 19 -8.40 -10.70 6.21
CA ASP A 19 -8.62 -10.59 4.76
C ASP A 19 -7.29 -10.22 4.09
N THR A 20 -6.34 -11.16 4.16
CA THR A 20 -4.96 -11.02 3.66
C THR A 20 -4.96 -10.82 2.16
N ASP A 21 -6.00 -11.33 1.48
CA ASP A 21 -6.25 -11.10 0.05
C ASP A 21 -6.66 -9.65 -0.21
N GLN A 22 -7.53 -9.07 0.63
CA GLN A 22 -7.84 -7.64 0.59
C GLN A 22 -6.64 -6.76 0.94
N MET A 23 -5.80 -7.14 1.90
CA MET A 23 -4.56 -6.41 2.21
C MET A 23 -3.59 -6.44 1.04
N GLY A 24 -3.36 -7.61 0.44
CA GLY A 24 -2.48 -7.77 -0.70
C GLY A 24 -2.99 -7.03 -1.94
N SER A 25 -4.30 -7.06 -2.21
CA SER A 25 -4.90 -6.32 -3.32
C SER A 25 -4.85 -4.80 -3.09
N SER A 26 -5.17 -4.34 -1.88
CA SER A 26 -5.07 -2.92 -1.52
C SER A 26 -3.64 -2.41 -1.62
N GLY A 27 -2.65 -3.20 -1.17
CA GLY A 27 -1.24 -2.87 -1.33
C GLY A 27 -0.85 -2.69 -2.80
N ARG A 28 -1.25 -3.63 -3.68
CA ARG A 28 -1.02 -3.49 -5.13
C ARG A 28 -1.68 -2.25 -5.72
N THR A 29 -2.92 -1.97 -5.36
CA THR A 29 -3.63 -0.77 -5.85
C THR A 29 -2.91 0.52 -5.43
N ILE A 30 -2.46 0.61 -4.18
CA ILE A 30 -1.72 1.78 -3.69
C ILE A 30 -0.38 1.91 -4.41
N ASN A 31 0.36 0.81 -4.58
CA ASN A 31 1.65 0.82 -5.28
C ASN A 31 1.49 1.27 -6.74
N ASN A 32 0.55 0.67 -7.49
CA ASN A 32 0.31 1.07 -8.87
C ASN A 32 -0.09 2.55 -8.98
N ALA A 33 -1.03 3.02 -8.14
CA ALA A 33 -1.44 4.42 -8.17
C ALA A 33 -0.31 5.39 -7.80
N ALA A 34 0.59 4.97 -6.90
CA ALA A 34 1.75 5.77 -6.52
C ALA A 34 2.85 5.76 -7.58
N GLU A 35 3.03 4.66 -8.32
CA GLU A 35 3.93 4.58 -9.47
C GLU A 35 3.39 5.43 -10.63
N ASP A 36 2.11 5.29 -10.99
CA ASP A 36 1.46 6.12 -12.02
C ASP A 36 1.56 7.62 -11.70
N ALA A 37 1.40 7.98 -10.42
CA ALA A 37 1.55 9.37 -9.97
C ALA A 37 3.00 9.85 -9.96
N GLN A 38 3.98 8.94 -9.78
CA GLN A 38 5.39 9.30 -9.74
C GLN A 38 5.87 9.81 -11.11
N ASP A 39 5.39 9.20 -12.20
CA ASP A 39 5.68 9.64 -13.56
C ASP A 39 5.21 11.08 -13.80
N GLU A 40 3.98 11.42 -13.39
CA GLU A 40 3.42 12.78 -13.51
C GLU A 40 4.18 13.81 -12.64
N VAL A 41 4.69 13.37 -11.48
CA VAL A 41 5.44 14.24 -10.56
C VAL A 41 6.83 14.59 -11.10
N GLU A 42 7.46 13.70 -11.87
CA GLU A 42 8.75 13.97 -12.51
C GLU A 42 8.66 15.21 -13.41
N ASP A 43 7.59 15.30 -14.19
CA ASP A 43 7.27 16.44 -15.07
C ASP A 43 6.96 17.72 -14.28
N LEU A 44 6.50 17.60 -13.03
CA LEU A 44 6.15 18.73 -12.18
C LEU A 44 7.37 19.42 -11.54
N SER A 45 8.50 18.73 -11.45
CA SER A 45 9.68 19.19 -10.69
C SER A 45 10.46 20.32 -11.36
N GLN A 46 10.13 20.65 -12.62
CA GLN A 46 10.81 21.69 -13.39
C GLN A 46 9.82 22.76 -13.87
N THR A 47 10.18 24.02 -13.64
CA THR A 47 9.50 25.14 -14.30
C THR A 47 10.00 25.22 -15.74
N GLU A 48 9.13 24.90 -16.70
CA GLU A 48 9.41 25.04 -18.14
C GLU A 48 9.46 26.50 -18.60
N LEU A 49 8.95 27.44 -17.79
CA LEU A 49 8.87 28.85 -18.13
C LEU A 49 10.19 29.57 -17.86
N SER A 50 10.76 30.20 -18.89
CA SER A 50 11.82 31.21 -18.69
C SER A 50 11.27 32.46 -18.00
N ALA A 51 12.16 33.26 -17.40
CA ALA A 51 11.78 34.53 -16.78
C ALA A 51 11.12 35.51 -17.76
N GLN A 52 11.46 35.45 -19.05
CA GLN A 52 10.77 36.23 -20.09
C GLN A 52 9.34 35.74 -20.34
N GLU A 53 9.12 34.42 -20.32
CA GLU A 53 7.81 33.80 -20.53
C GLU A 53 6.88 33.94 -19.32
N PHE A 54 7.45 34.02 -18.11
CA PHE A 54 6.71 34.30 -16.88
C PHE A 54 6.02 35.67 -16.89
N GLY A 55 6.56 36.61 -17.67
CA GLY A 55 5.98 37.94 -17.89
C GLY A 55 6.88 39.07 -17.38
N THR A 56 6.79 40.21 -18.05
CA THR A 56 7.68 41.35 -17.83
C THR A 56 7.33 42.21 -16.62
N ALA A 57 6.08 42.15 -16.15
CA ALA A 57 5.59 42.96 -15.02
C ALA A 57 5.93 42.36 -13.63
N HIS A 58 6.25 41.07 -13.57
CA HIS A 58 6.48 40.32 -12.33
C HIS A 58 7.73 39.42 -12.42
N SER A 59 8.70 39.81 -13.24
CA SER A 59 9.89 38.99 -13.48
C SER A 59 10.70 38.73 -12.20
N GLU A 60 10.61 39.62 -11.18
CA GLU A 60 11.22 39.35 -9.87
C GLU A 60 10.59 38.17 -9.11
N LYS A 61 9.35 37.75 -9.45
CA LYS A 61 8.63 36.64 -8.81
C LYS A 61 8.91 35.29 -9.45
N HIS A 62 9.60 35.26 -10.60
CA HIS A 62 9.94 34.02 -11.29
C HIS A 62 10.82 33.10 -10.43
N GLY A 63 11.73 33.68 -9.63
CA GLY A 63 12.55 32.92 -8.70
C GLY A 63 11.72 32.23 -7.60
N ASP A 64 10.82 32.98 -6.95
CA ASP A 64 9.90 32.45 -5.93
C ASP A 64 9.00 31.36 -6.51
N TYR A 65 8.48 31.56 -7.73
CA TYR A 65 7.66 30.59 -8.44
C TYR A 65 8.44 29.30 -8.73
N SER A 66 9.63 29.43 -9.31
CA SER A 66 10.48 28.28 -9.65
C SER A 66 10.83 27.46 -8.40
N ALA A 67 11.16 28.13 -7.29
CA ALA A 67 11.43 27.48 -6.01
C ALA A 67 10.19 26.77 -5.45
N ALA A 68 9.00 27.37 -5.57
CA ALA A 68 7.75 26.75 -5.12
C ALA A 68 7.40 25.49 -5.94
N ILE A 69 7.59 25.53 -7.26
CA ILE A 69 7.37 24.36 -8.14
C ILE A 69 8.35 23.24 -7.80
N GLN A 70 9.63 23.57 -7.60
CA GLN A 70 10.62 22.59 -7.19
C GLN A 70 10.28 21.94 -5.85
N LEU A 71 9.90 22.73 -4.85
CA LEU A 71 9.48 22.23 -3.54
C LEU A 71 8.23 21.34 -3.63
N LEU A 72 7.29 21.69 -4.50
CA LEU A 72 6.09 20.90 -4.75
C LEU A 72 6.44 19.54 -5.38
N GLY A 73 7.32 19.53 -6.39
CA GLY A 73 7.83 18.31 -7.03
C GLY A 73 8.53 17.41 -6.01
N GLU A 74 9.47 17.94 -5.24
CA GLU A 74 10.18 17.18 -4.19
C GLU A 74 9.22 16.57 -3.16
N GLY A 75 8.24 17.35 -2.70
CA GLY A 75 7.22 16.89 -1.75
C GLY A 75 6.35 15.78 -2.33
N ALA A 76 5.93 15.91 -3.59
CA ALA A 76 5.13 14.90 -4.27
C ALA A 76 5.93 13.62 -4.55
N THR A 77 7.22 13.71 -4.89
CA THR A 77 8.10 12.53 -5.05
C THR A 77 8.25 11.80 -3.73
N ALA A 78 8.46 12.53 -2.64
CA ALA A 78 8.56 11.96 -1.30
C ALA A 78 7.25 11.26 -0.88
N MET A 79 6.09 11.84 -1.22
CA MET A 79 4.79 11.23 -0.98
C MET A 79 4.63 9.91 -1.75
N CYS A 80 4.92 9.89 -3.06
CA CYS A 80 4.83 8.67 -3.87
C CYS A 80 5.74 7.56 -3.31
N THR A 81 6.98 7.91 -2.96
CA THR A 81 7.95 6.99 -2.33
C THR A 81 7.40 6.39 -1.03
N ASN A 82 6.79 7.22 -0.17
CA ASN A 82 6.21 6.77 1.09
C ASN A 82 4.99 5.85 0.87
N LEU A 83 4.16 6.14 -0.15
CA LEU A 83 3.02 5.29 -0.50
C LEU A 83 3.46 3.92 -1.05
N ILE A 84 4.49 3.88 -1.90
CA ILE A 84 5.09 2.63 -2.38
C ILE A 84 5.64 1.82 -1.21
N SER A 85 6.36 2.45 -0.29
CA SER A 85 6.87 1.77 0.92
C SER A 85 5.74 1.21 1.78
N PHE A 86 4.69 2.01 1.99
CA PHE A 86 3.52 1.59 2.75
C PHE A 86 2.79 0.40 2.09
N ALA A 87 2.61 0.43 0.77
CA ALA A 87 2.05 -0.67 0.01
C ALA A 87 2.87 -1.97 0.19
N GLY A 88 4.20 -1.87 0.15
CA GLY A 88 5.09 -2.99 0.41
C GLY A 88 4.93 -3.57 1.82
N GLN A 89 4.84 -2.71 2.84
CA GLN A 89 4.59 -3.13 4.22
C GLN A 89 3.23 -3.80 4.38
N LEU A 90 2.19 -3.26 3.74
CA LEU A 90 0.84 -3.83 3.77
C LEU A 90 0.80 -5.23 3.14
N GLY A 91 1.47 -5.42 2.00
CA GLY A 91 1.61 -6.72 1.35
C GLY A 91 2.43 -7.73 2.16
N GLY A 92 3.49 -7.28 2.83
CA GLY A 92 4.30 -8.12 3.72
C GLY A 92 3.55 -8.55 4.98
N ALA A 93 2.77 -7.64 5.58
CA ALA A 93 1.91 -7.94 6.72
C ALA A 93 0.82 -8.97 6.35
N GLY A 94 0.18 -8.80 5.18
CA GLY A 94 -0.80 -9.76 4.67
C GLY A 94 -0.24 -11.17 4.52
N GLN A 95 0.97 -11.32 3.97
CA GLN A 95 1.65 -12.62 3.87
C GLN A 95 1.98 -13.23 5.24
N SER A 96 2.43 -12.42 6.19
CA SER A 96 2.76 -12.88 7.54
C SER A 96 1.53 -13.41 8.26
N TYR A 97 0.40 -12.68 8.21
CA TYR A 97 -0.86 -13.14 8.78
C TYR A 97 -1.37 -14.42 8.10
N ALA A 98 -1.24 -14.56 6.78
CA ALA A 98 -1.65 -15.77 6.07
C ALA A 98 -0.81 -16.99 6.51
N SER A 99 0.49 -16.81 6.72
CA SER A 99 1.40 -17.87 7.21
C SER A 99 1.09 -18.28 8.65
N GLU A 100 0.78 -17.33 9.52
CA GLU A 100 0.41 -17.60 10.92
C GLU A 100 -0.92 -18.35 11.00
N GLU A 101 -1.93 -17.95 10.22
CA GLU A 101 -3.22 -18.63 10.14
C GLU A 101 -3.09 -20.08 9.64
N ALA A 102 -2.28 -20.30 8.58
CA ALA A 102 -2.01 -21.65 8.07
C ALA A 102 -1.29 -22.53 9.11
N SER A 103 -0.38 -21.95 9.88
CA SER A 103 0.36 -22.65 10.95
C SER A 103 -0.55 -23.01 12.13
N ALA A 104 -1.42 -22.09 12.53
CA ALA A 104 -2.41 -22.31 13.57
C ALA A 104 -3.42 -23.41 13.16
N THR A 105 -3.96 -23.32 11.93
CA THR A 105 -4.87 -24.33 11.37
C THR A 105 -4.23 -25.72 11.35
N SER A 106 -2.97 -25.82 10.92
CA SER A 106 -2.24 -27.10 10.89
C SER A 106 -2.03 -27.69 12.29
N THR A 107 -1.68 -26.85 13.26
CA THR A 107 -1.48 -27.26 14.66
C THR A 107 -2.78 -27.74 15.31
N VAL A 108 -3.89 -27.04 15.07
CA VAL A 108 -5.22 -27.42 15.57
C VAL A 108 -5.67 -28.73 14.92
N THR A 109 -5.48 -28.89 13.61
CA THR A 109 -5.85 -30.13 12.89
C THR A 109 -5.08 -31.33 13.41
N ALA A 110 -3.77 -31.19 13.61
CA ALA A 110 -2.94 -32.26 14.18
C ALA A 110 -3.33 -32.60 15.62
N SER A 111 -3.57 -31.59 16.45
CA SER A 111 -3.99 -31.80 17.85
C SER A 111 -5.39 -32.42 17.96
N GLY A 112 -6.26 -32.17 16.99
CA GLY A 112 -7.60 -32.75 16.90
C GLY A 112 -7.63 -34.16 16.30
N SER A 113 -6.61 -34.58 15.53
CA SER A 113 -6.51 -35.95 15.01
C SER A 113 -5.94 -36.95 16.00
N ASP A 114 -5.30 -36.47 17.07
CA ASP A 114 -4.69 -37.28 18.14
C ASP A 114 -5.63 -37.53 19.34
N LEU A 115 -6.90 -37.11 19.25
CA LEU A 115 -7.99 -37.37 20.22
C LEU A 115 -9.01 -38.37 19.67
#